data_AF-A0A7S2YYE7-F1
#
_entry.id   AF-A0A7S2YYE7-F1
#
_cell.length_a   1.000
_cell.length_b   1.000
_cell.length_c   1.000
_cell.angle_alpha   90.00
_cell.angle_beta   90.00
_cell.angle_gamma   90.00
#
_symmetry.space_group_name_H-M   'P 1'
#
loop_
_entity.id
_entity.type
_entity.pdbx_description
1 polymer ?
#
loop_
_entity_poly.entity_id
_entity_poly.type
_entity_poly.pdbx_seq_one_letter_code
_entity_poly.pdbx_strand_id
1 'polypeptide(L)'
;RRRSQPVGTTRSSPRPKRVQFAMASSASGKEEERGPRAGSLYGDMMRGIRSGHSRGNTIRMLKLPLVLTEEALYAEAIAQFYLLTLRLEKMLERHKGNDLVDRVRSLGLRVTPGYKKDLKELMGPSWMTKAVSAATPATMDYCAELEAMDAEETVAASFILYGALVVGGGKSTQAKVRKIFPKCKHALFDVGEDMKALRADFKSCFDGIGHAYPDLREKLVS
;
A
#
# COMPACT_ATOMS: atom_id res chain seq x y z
N ARG A 1 -47.03 42.14 -11.72
CA ARG A 1 -45.72 42.66 -11.22
C ARG A 1 -44.81 41.47 -10.92
N ARG A 2 -43.70 41.35 -11.65
CA ARG A 2 -42.71 40.26 -11.55
C ARG A 2 -42.07 40.26 -10.15
N ARG A 3 -42.00 39.10 -9.49
CA ARG A 3 -41.14 38.87 -8.33
C ARG A 3 -39.93 38.05 -8.80
N SER A 4 -38.77 38.69 -8.75
CA SER A 4 -37.45 38.12 -8.97
C SER A 4 -37.11 37.19 -7.81
N GLN A 5 -36.64 35.97 -8.09
CA GLN A 5 -35.95 35.12 -7.12
C GLN A 5 -34.45 35.47 -7.13
N PRO A 6 -33.76 35.48 -5.97
CA PRO A 6 -32.30 35.53 -5.94
C PRO A 6 -31.71 34.13 -6.10
N VAL A 7 -30.69 34.07 -6.96
CA VAL A 7 -29.84 32.93 -7.28
C VAL A 7 -29.05 32.51 -6.03
N GLY A 8 -29.24 31.26 -5.59
CA GLY A 8 -28.48 30.65 -4.51
C GLY A 8 -27.08 30.26 -4.98
N THR A 9 -26.08 30.94 -4.44
CA THR A 9 -24.65 30.66 -4.64
C THR A 9 -24.30 29.30 -4.04
N THR A 10 -23.86 28.35 -4.88
CA THR A 10 -23.35 27.05 -4.45
C THR A 10 -22.05 27.22 -3.66
N ARG A 11 -22.10 26.97 -2.34
CA ARG A 11 -20.92 26.81 -1.50
C ARG A 11 -20.21 25.52 -1.89
N SER A 12 -19.03 25.64 -2.49
CA SER A 12 -18.10 24.52 -2.68
C SER A 12 -17.61 24.02 -1.32
N SER A 13 -18.00 22.80 -0.96
CA SER A 13 -17.52 22.13 0.24
C SER A 13 -16.00 21.90 0.15
N PRO A 14 -15.24 22.07 1.24
CA PRO A 14 -13.80 21.79 1.25
C PRO A 14 -13.55 20.29 1.07
N ARG A 15 -12.59 19.92 0.22
CA ARG A 15 -12.11 18.53 0.11
C ARG A 15 -11.56 18.06 1.48
N PRO A 16 -11.87 16.85 1.93
CA PRO A 16 -11.32 16.31 3.17
C PRO A 16 -9.79 16.20 3.07
N LYS A 17 -9.11 16.48 4.19
CA LYS A 17 -7.64 16.45 4.29
C LYS A 17 -7.16 15.00 4.18
N ARG A 18 -6.27 14.74 3.22
CA ARG A 18 -5.59 13.46 2.95
C ARG A 18 -5.17 12.75 4.24
N VAL A 19 -5.64 11.52 4.43
CA VAL A 19 -5.25 10.66 5.55
C VAL A 19 -3.87 10.07 5.25
N GLN A 20 -2.83 10.53 5.95
CA GLN A 20 -1.48 9.97 5.84
C GLN A 20 -1.41 8.62 6.55
N PHE A 21 -1.30 7.53 5.79
CA PHE A 21 -1.01 6.20 6.32
C PHE A 21 0.46 5.81 6.11
N ALA A 22 1.14 5.51 7.22
CA ALA A 22 2.53 5.04 7.23
C ALA A 22 2.59 3.51 7.14
N MET A 23 3.29 3.01 6.14
CA MET A 23 3.57 1.59 5.92
C MET A 23 4.80 1.12 6.71
N ALA A 24 4.85 -0.17 7.05
CA ALA A 24 5.96 -0.73 7.81
C ALA A 24 7.30 -0.67 7.04
N SER A 25 8.28 0.06 7.58
CA SER A 25 9.70 -0.05 7.19
C SER A 25 10.53 -0.38 8.42
N SER A 26 10.78 -1.69 8.60
CA SER A 26 11.72 -2.23 9.58
C SER A 26 13.15 -2.07 9.06
N ALA A 27 13.71 -0.87 9.08
CA ALA A 27 15.12 -0.65 8.75
C ALA A 27 15.98 -0.79 10.03
N SER A 28 16.44 -2.00 10.29
CA SER A 28 17.64 -2.28 11.08
C SER A 28 18.33 -3.48 10.45
N GLY A 29 19.15 -3.18 9.46
CA GLY A 29 20.00 -4.11 8.74
C GLY A 29 21.05 -3.27 8.02
N LYS A 30 22.29 -3.30 8.51
CA LYS A 30 23.43 -2.68 7.85
C LYS A 30 23.75 -3.52 6.61
N GLU A 31 23.32 -3.09 5.43
CA GLU A 31 23.86 -3.57 4.16
C GLU A 31 24.18 -2.35 3.28
N GLU A 32 25.45 -2.26 2.87
CA GLU A 32 25.97 -1.29 1.91
C GLU A 32 25.38 -1.56 0.52
N GLU A 33 24.14 -1.20 0.31
CA GLU A 33 23.56 -1.08 -1.04
C GLU A 33 23.49 0.41 -1.35
N ARG A 34 24.18 0.85 -2.42
CA ARG A 34 24.23 2.25 -2.88
C ARG A 34 22.82 2.84 -2.78
N GLY A 35 22.68 3.86 -1.93
CA GLY A 35 21.40 4.50 -1.62
C GLY A 35 20.65 4.94 -2.88
N PRO A 36 19.36 5.31 -2.77
CA PRO A 36 18.58 5.78 -3.90
C PRO A 36 19.38 6.83 -4.68
N ARG A 37 19.56 6.64 -5.99
CA ARG A 37 20.31 7.61 -6.81
C ARG A 37 19.61 8.96 -6.69
N ALA A 38 20.34 10.00 -6.33
CA ALA A 38 19.80 11.35 -6.33
C ALA A 38 19.19 11.64 -7.72
N GLY A 39 17.93 12.04 -7.75
CA GLY A 39 17.19 12.31 -8.99
C GLY A 39 16.32 11.16 -9.56
N SER A 40 16.39 9.93 -9.03
CA SER A 40 15.58 8.81 -9.52
C SER A 40 14.14 8.86 -8.99
N LEU A 41 13.13 8.49 -9.80
CA LEU A 41 11.72 8.52 -9.36
C LEU A 41 11.49 7.58 -8.17
N TYR A 42 12.07 6.37 -8.19
CA TYR A 42 12.01 5.47 -7.02
C TYR A 42 12.55 6.15 -5.76
N GLY A 43 13.71 6.82 -5.88
CA GLY A 43 14.33 7.51 -4.76
C GLY A 43 13.49 8.67 -4.23
N ASP A 44 12.82 9.40 -5.12
CA ASP A 44 11.94 10.51 -4.77
C ASP A 44 10.66 10.04 -4.10
N MET A 45 10.02 8.99 -4.63
CA MET A 45 8.83 8.37 -4.00
C MET A 45 9.18 7.80 -2.62
N MET A 46 10.34 7.16 -2.46
CA MET A 46 10.83 6.72 -1.14
C MET A 46 11.02 7.90 -0.18
N ARG A 47 11.50 9.07 -0.66
CA ARG A 47 11.64 10.27 0.17
C ARG A 47 10.29 10.88 0.53
N GLY A 48 9.34 10.96 -0.41
CA GLY A 48 7.97 11.44 -0.17
C GLY A 48 7.25 10.60 0.88
N ILE A 49 7.41 9.27 0.81
CA ILE A 49 6.91 8.37 1.84
C ILE A 49 7.61 8.63 3.18
N ARG A 50 8.95 8.76 3.21
CA ARG A 50 9.71 9.00 4.46
C ARG A 50 9.39 10.32 5.16
N SER A 51 9.10 11.40 4.42
CA SER A 51 8.72 12.68 5.04
C SER A 51 7.34 12.60 5.73
N GLY A 52 6.41 11.79 5.19
CA GLY A 52 5.16 11.42 5.87
C GLY A 52 5.36 10.48 7.07
N HIS A 53 6.49 9.78 7.16
CA HIS A 53 6.75 8.77 8.20
C HIS A 53 7.10 9.31 9.58
N SER A 54 7.60 10.53 9.75
CA SER A 54 8.06 10.99 11.09
C SER A 54 6.94 10.96 12.15
N ARG A 55 5.68 11.17 11.74
CA ARG A 55 4.49 11.04 12.60
C ARG A 55 3.98 9.59 12.69
N GLY A 56 4.06 8.84 11.60
CA GLY A 56 3.67 7.43 11.55
C GLY A 56 4.60 6.49 12.35
N ASN A 57 5.88 6.83 12.47
CA ASN A 57 6.87 6.03 13.18
C ASN A 57 6.62 5.98 14.70
N THR A 58 6.12 7.07 15.28
CA THR A 58 5.72 7.16 16.69
C THR A 58 4.49 6.30 16.97
N ILE A 59 3.48 6.33 16.08
CA ILE A 59 2.29 5.47 16.18
C ILE A 59 2.67 3.99 15.96
N ARG A 60 3.61 3.73 15.05
CA ARG A 60 4.13 2.39 14.73
C ARG A 60 4.83 1.74 15.93
N MET A 61 5.76 2.45 16.59
CA MET A 61 6.49 1.89 17.75
C MET A 61 5.56 1.57 18.92
N LEU A 62 4.45 2.29 19.06
CA LEU A 62 3.46 2.06 20.12
C LEU A 62 2.51 0.90 19.79
N LYS A 63 2.05 0.79 18.53
CA LYS A 63 0.98 -0.15 18.15
C LYS A 63 1.47 -1.49 17.60
N LEU A 64 2.64 -1.55 16.97
CA LEU A 64 3.15 -2.81 16.39
C LEU A 64 3.37 -3.90 17.45
N PRO A 65 3.93 -3.60 18.65
CA PRO A 65 4.01 -4.61 19.72
C PRO A 65 2.63 -5.11 20.15
N LEU A 66 1.62 -4.24 20.23
CA LEU A 66 0.25 -4.58 20.62
C LEU A 66 -0.48 -5.43 19.57
N VAL A 67 -0.27 -5.16 18.28
CA VAL A 67 -0.82 -6.00 17.21
C VAL A 67 -0.23 -7.41 17.24
N LEU A 68 0.97 -7.57 17.79
CA LEU A 68 1.66 -8.85 17.92
C LEU A 68 1.43 -9.54 19.28
N THR A 69 0.58 -9.00 20.17
CA THR A 69 0.22 -9.70 21.42
C THR A 69 -0.89 -10.72 21.21
N GLU A 70 -1.79 -10.47 20.25
CA GLU A 70 -2.96 -11.32 20.02
C GLU A 70 -3.12 -11.65 18.53
N GLU A 71 -3.40 -12.92 18.25
CA GLU A 71 -3.57 -13.42 16.89
C GLU A 71 -4.76 -12.74 16.19
N ALA A 72 -5.83 -12.44 16.94
CA ALA A 72 -6.99 -11.72 16.43
C ALA A 72 -6.63 -10.30 15.96
N LEU A 73 -5.88 -9.53 16.77
CA LEU A 73 -5.44 -8.18 16.41
C LEU A 73 -4.51 -8.19 15.19
N TYR A 74 -3.63 -9.18 15.11
CA TYR A 74 -2.80 -9.39 13.92
C TYR A 74 -3.65 -9.68 12.67
N ALA A 75 -4.63 -10.58 12.80
CA ALA A 75 -5.55 -10.93 11.72
C ALA A 75 -6.36 -9.73 11.22
N GLU A 76 -6.90 -8.93 12.14
CA GLU A 76 -7.64 -7.70 11.82
C GLU A 76 -6.74 -6.66 11.15
N ALA A 77 -5.49 -6.51 11.60
CA ALA A 77 -4.55 -5.59 10.97
C ALA A 77 -4.24 -5.99 9.53
N ILE A 78 -3.93 -7.27 9.26
CA ILE A 78 -3.67 -7.73 7.88
C ILE A 78 -4.95 -7.75 7.03
N ALA A 79 -6.14 -7.86 7.64
CA ALA A 79 -7.42 -7.74 6.95
C ALA A 79 -7.62 -6.36 6.33
N GLN A 80 -7.21 -5.28 7.02
CA GLN A 80 -7.27 -3.93 6.44
C GLN A 80 -6.43 -3.84 5.16
N PHE A 81 -5.19 -4.34 5.19
CA PHE A 81 -4.31 -4.33 4.03
C PHE A 81 -4.80 -5.25 2.91
N TYR A 82 -5.44 -6.37 3.25
CA TYR A 82 -6.11 -7.21 2.27
C TYR A 82 -7.18 -6.44 1.50
N LEU A 83 -8.05 -5.68 2.19
CA LEU A 83 -9.11 -4.92 1.54
C LEU A 83 -8.54 -3.85 0.59
N LEU A 84 -7.53 -3.10 1.04
CA LEU A 84 -6.86 -2.08 0.23
C LEU A 84 -6.17 -2.70 -1.00
N THR A 85 -5.39 -3.76 -0.79
CA THR A 85 -4.68 -4.44 -1.89
C THR A 85 -5.66 -5.06 -2.88
N LEU A 86 -6.78 -5.60 -2.42
CA LEU A 86 -7.83 -6.11 -3.30
C LEU A 86 -8.42 -5.03 -4.19
N ARG A 87 -8.58 -3.79 -3.69
CA ARG A 87 -9.03 -2.66 -4.52
C ARG A 87 -7.95 -2.19 -5.47
N LEU A 88 -6.71 -2.07 -5.02
CA LEU A 88 -5.58 -1.77 -5.90
C LEU A 88 -5.48 -2.76 -7.06
N GLU A 89 -5.49 -4.08 -6.79
CA GLU A 89 -5.38 -5.10 -7.84
C GLU A 89 -6.53 -5.02 -8.85
N LYS A 90 -7.74 -4.67 -8.41
CA LYS A 90 -8.88 -4.40 -9.31
C LYS A 90 -8.65 -3.16 -10.16
N MET A 91 -8.10 -2.10 -9.60
CA MET A 91 -7.82 -0.86 -10.32
C MET A 91 -6.71 -1.02 -11.35
N LEU A 92 -5.67 -1.80 -11.02
CA LEU A 92 -4.65 -2.20 -12.00
C LEU A 92 -5.26 -2.99 -13.17
N GLU A 93 -6.32 -3.79 -12.96
CA GLU A 93 -7.05 -4.44 -14.06
C GLU A 93 -7.93 -3.48 -14.84
N ARG A 94 -8.63 -2.59 -14.15
CA ARG A 94 -9.52 -1.61 -14.78
C ARG A 94 -8.76 -0.67 -15.71
N HIS A 95 -7.55 -0.25 -15.34
CA HIS A 95 -6.70 0.64 -16.12
C HIS A 95 -5.72 -0.09 -17.05
N LYS A 96 -5.93 -1.39 -17.31
CA LYS A 96 -5.15 -2.16 -18.27
C LYS A 96 -5.17 -1.50 -19.65
N GLY A 97 -4.03 -1.46 -20.34
CA GLY A 97 -3.85 -0.75 -21.59
C GLY A 97 -3.37 0.69 -21.43
N ASN A 98 -3.29 1.22 -20.19
CA ASN A 98 -2.51 2.40 -19.90
C ASN A 98 -1.04 2.00 -19.70
N ASP A 99 -0.12 2.67 -20.42
CA ASP A 99 1.31 2.33 -20.43
C ASP A 99 1.96 2.28 -19.03
N LEU A 100 1.59 3.20 -18.13
CA LEU A 100 2.17 3.26 -16.78
C LEU A 100 1.71 2.07 -15.95
N VAL A 101 0.41 1.77 -16.02
CA VAL A 101 -0.21 0.64 -15.31
C VAL A 101 0.32 -0.67 -15.85
N ASP A 102 0.48 -0.81 -17.17
CA ASP A 102 1.01 -2.03 -17.78
C ASP A 102 2.48 -2.30 -17.40
N ARG A 103 3.30 -1.26 -17.23
CA ARG A 103 4.67 -1.38 -16.67
C ARG A 103 4.67 -1.87 -15.22
N VAL A 104 3.73 -1.42 -14.39
CA VAL A 104 3.60 -1.94 -13.02
C VAL A 104 3.11 -3.39 -13.04
N ARG A 105 2.12 -3.70 -13.88
CA ARG A 105 1.57 -5.05 -14.03
C ARG A 105 2.62 -6.05 -14.53
N SER A 106 3.57 -5.63 -15.36
CA SER A 106 4.64 -6.51 -15.85
C SER A 106 5.57 -7.02 -14.76
N LEU A 107 5.54 -6.44 -13.55
CA LEU A 107 6.21 -7.00 -12.38
C LEU A 107 5.61 -8.34 -11.93
N GLY A 108 4.42 -8.72 -12.42
CA GLY A 108 3.76 -9.99 -12.09
C GLY A 108 3.26 -10.06 -10.64
N LEU A 109 3.24 -8.94 -9.93
CA LEU A 109 2.86 -8.89 -8.52
C LEU A 109 1.36 -9.09 -8.34
N ARG A 110 1.02 -10.12 -7.56
CA ARG A 110 -0.33 -10.38 -7.08
C ARG A 110 -0.29 -10.98 -5.69
N VAL A 111 -0.58 -10.17 -4.68
CA VAL A 111 -0.33 -10.50 -3.27
C VAL A 111 -1.61 -10.84 -2.51
N THR A 112 -2.79 -10.46 -3.03
CA THR A 112 -4.08 -10.83 -2.40
C THR A 112 -4.27 -12.33 -2.14
N PRO A 113 -3.77 -13.28 -2.97
CA PRO A 113 -3.88 -14.69 -2.66
C PRO A 113 -3.15 -15.10 -1.37
N GLY A 114 -2.02 -14.48 -1.06
CA GLY A 114 -1.27 -14.72 0.18
C GLY A 114 -2.06 -14.26 1.39
N TYR A 115 -2.59 -13.04 1.36
CA TYR A 115 -3.52 -12.53 2.38
C TYR A 115 -4.72 -13.45 2.62
N LYS A 116 -5.36 -13.94 1.55
CA LYS A 116 -6.52 -14.84 1.66
C LYS A 116 -6.18 -16.15 2.38
N LYS A 117 -4.99 -16.70 2.14
CA LYS A 117 -4.54 -17.93 2.82
C LYS A 117 -4.36 -17.67 4.31
N ASP A 118 -3.66 -16.59 4.66
CA ASP A 118 -3.38 -16.26 6.05
C ASP A 118 -4.65 -15.91 6.83
N LEU A 119 -5.53 -15.08 6.25
CA LEU A 119 -6.80 -14.72 6.89
C LEU A 119 -7.72 -15.93 7.11
N LYS A 120 -7.70 -16.92 6.21
CA LYS A 120 -8.44 -18.18 6.42
C LYS A 120 -7.89 -18.97 7.61
N GLU A 121 -6.57 -19.05 7.75
CA GLU A 121 -5.93 -19.75 8.87
C GLU A 121 -6.19 -19.02 10.20
N LEU A 122 -6.13 -17.69 10.20
CA LEU A 122 -6.24 -16.86 11.41
C LEU A 122 -7.70 -16.61 11.85
N MET A 123 -8.62 -16.38 10.91
CA MET A 123 -10.02 -16.00 11.21
C MET A 123 -11.03 -17.13 10.95
N GLY A 124 -10.60 -18.23 10.32
CA GLY A 124 -11.43 -19.39 10.00
C GLY A 124 -12.28 -19.24 8.72
N PRO A 125 -13.28 -20.13 8.51
CA PRO A 125 -14.07 -20.18 7.27
C PRO A 125 -14.79 -18.87 6.91
N SER A 126 -15.23 -18.11 7.91
CA SER A 126 -15.94 -16.84 7.76
C SER A 126 -15.00 -15.62 7.73
N TRP A 127 -13.71 -15.82 7.43
CA TRP A 127 -12.70 -14.78 7.41
C TRP A 127 -13.09 -13.54 6.60
N MET A 128 -13.78 -13.71 5.46
CA MET A 128 -14.17 -12.56 4.62
C MET A 128 -15.15 -11.66 5.35
N THR A 129 -16.20 -12.25 5.95
CA THR A 129 -17.18 -11.49 6.74
C THR A 129 -16.50 -10.80 7.90
N LYS A 130 -15.63 -11.51 8.63
CA LYS A 130 -14.87 -10.95 9.75
C LYS A 130 -13.92 -9.82 9.31
N ALA A 131 -13.25 -9.97 8.17
CA ALA A 131 -12.36 -8.95 7.60
C ALA A 131 -13.13 -7.67 7.26
N VAL A 132 -14.32 -7.79 6.68
CA VAL A 132 -15.19 -6.65 6.38
C VAL A 132 -15.74 -6.02 7.66
N SER A 133 -16.20 -6.83 8.63
CA SER A 133 -16.68 -6.32 9.92
C SER A 133 -15.60 -5.61 10.73
N ALA A 134 -14.34 -6.03 10.61
CA ALA A 134 -13.21 -5.40 11.27
C ALA A 134 -12.76 -4.11 10.56
N ALA A 135 -13.26 -3.82 9.34
CA ALA A 135 -12.80 -2.68 8.55
C ALA A 135 -13.03 -1.36 9.30
N THR A 136 -11.97 -0.57 9.45
CA THR A 136 -12.10 0.74 10.08
C THR A 136 -12.71 1.75 9.10
N PRO A 137 -13.35 2.84 9.58
CA PRO A 137 -13.82 3.91 8.70
C PRO A 137 -12.73 4.42 7.76
N ALA A 138 -11.51 4.62 8.28
CA ALA A 138 -10.40 5.09 7.46
C ALA A 138 -9.94 4.08 6.40
N THR A 139 -10.06 2.78 6.67
CA THR A 139 -9.81 1.74 5.66
C THR A 139 -10.87 1.77 4.56
N MET A 140 -12.14 1.97 4.93
CA MET A 140 -13.24 2.06 3.98
C MET A 140 -13.15 3.33 3.13
N ASP A 141 -12.81 4.46 3.74
CA ASP A 141 -12.54 5.73 3.03
C ASP A 141 -11.43 5.54 2.01
N TYR A 142 -10.32 4.89 2.41
CA TYR A 142 -9.21 4.67 1.48
C TYR A 142 -9.54 3.62 0.39
N CYS A 143 -10.39 2.63 0.68
CA CYS A 143 -10.93 1.75 -0.36
C CYS A 143 -11.74 2.54 -1.40
N ALA A 144 -12.57 3.49 -0.96
CA ALA A 144 -13.35 4.34 -1.85
C ALA A 144 -12.46 5.28 -2.68
N GLU A 145 -11.42 5.86 -2.06
CA GLU A 145 -10.41 6.64 -2.78
C GLU A 145 -9.71 5.79 -3.85
N LEU A 146 -9.24 4.58 -3.51
CA LEU A 146 -8.61 3.66 -4.48
C LEU A 146 -9.53 3.39 -5.68
N GLU A 147 -10.82 3.15 -5.45
CA GLU A 147 -11.79 2.90 -6.54
C GLU A 147 -12.03 4.11 -7.46
N ALA A 148 -11.75 5.32 -6.96
CA ALA A 148 -11.89 6.58 -7.69
C ALA A 148 -10.60 7.04 -8.39
N MET A 149 -9.45 6.39 -8.12
CA MET A 149 -8.14 6.80 -8.65
C MET A 149 -8.05 6.69 -10.17
N ASP A 150 -7.36 7.66 -10.76
CA ASP A 150 -6.89 7.56 -12.14
C ASP A 150 -5.67 6.61 -12.27
N ALA A 151 -5.14 6.48 -13.49
CA ALA A 151 -4.04 5.56 -13.77
C ALA A 151 -2.75 5.97 -13.04
N GLU A 152 -2.40 7.25 -12.99
CA GLU A 152 -1.20 7.72 -12.31
C GLU A 152 -1.31 7.54 -10.79
N GLU A 153 -2.46 7.87 -10.21
CA GLU A 153 -2.73 7.66 -8.79
C GLU A 153 -2.69 6.16 -8.43
N THR A 154 -3.22 5.30 -9.30
CA THR A 154 -3.15 3.84 -9.13
C THR A 154 -1.69 3.35 -9.12
N VAL A 155 -0.84 3.90 -9.98
CA VAL A 155 0.60 3.59 -10.03
C VAL A 155 1.29 4.05 -8.74
N ALA A 156 1.00 5.26 -8.25
CA ALA A 156 1.52 5.75 -6.97
C ALA A 156 1.06 4.86 -5.79
N ALA A 157 -0.21 4.47 -5.76
CA ALA A 157 -0.75 3.57 -4.74
C ALA A 157 -0.10 2.18 -4.79
N SER A 158 0.21 1.67 -5.98
CA SER A 158 0.94 0.40 -6.15
C SER A 158 2.33 0.45 -5.55
N PHE A 159 3.04 1.58 -5.68
CA PHE A 159 4.34 1.78 -5.07
C PHE A 159 4.25 1.64 -3.55
N ILE A 160 3.25 2.25 -2.94
CA ILE A 160 3.05 2.22 -1.49
C ILE A 160 2.68 0.82 -1.01
N LEU A 161 1.66 0.21 -1.61
CA LEU A 161 1.09 -1.06 -1.13
C LEU A 161 2.00 -2.26 -1.43
N TYR A 162 2.52 -2.37 -2.66
CA TYR A 162 3.48 -3.44 -2.99
C TYR A 162 4.87 -3.18 -2.43
N GLY A 163 5.32 -1.93 -2.40
CA GLY A 163 6.64 -1.57 -1.86
C GLY A 163 6.81 -1.98 -0.40
N ALA A 164 5.74 -1.94 0.40
CA ALA A 164 5.76 -2.44 1.78
C ALA A 164 6.13 -3.93 1.88
N LEU A 165 5.77 -4.76 0.91
CA LEU A 165 6.07 -6.20 0.90
C LEU A 165 7.40 -6.50 0.19
N VAL A 166 7.68 -5.80 -0.92
CA VAL A 166 8.86 -6.02 -1.77
C VAL A 166 10.11 -5.43 -1.13
N VAL A 167 10.04 -4.15 -0.75
CA VAL A 167 11.16 -3.38 -0.20
C VAL A 167 11.15 -3.43 1.33
N GLY A 168 9.96 -3.35 1.95
CA GLY A 168 9.75 -3.24 3.39
C GLY A 168 9.99 -4.53 4.18
N GLY A 169 11.21 -5.08 4.15
CA GLY A 169 11.64 -6.13 5.07
C GLY A 169 10.73 -7.36 5.18
N GLY A 170 9.93 -7.68 4.14
CA GLY A 170 8.84 -8.66 4.22
C GLY A 170 9.25 -9.99 4.84
N LYS A 171 10.38 -10.58 4.40
CA LYS A 171 10.92 -11.83 4.95
C LYS A 171 11.39 -11.71 6.42
N SER A 172 11.96 -10.57 6.81
CA SER A 172 12.33 -10.33 8.22
C SER A 172 11.08 -10.24 9.10
N THR A 173 10.05 -9.52 8.63
CA THR A 173 8.76 -9.44 9.32
C THR A 173 8.10 -10.81 9.39
N GLN A 174 8.08 -11.58 8.29
CA GLN A 174 7.57 -12.95 8.23
C GLN A 174 8.22 -13.84 9.30
N ALA A 175 9.56 -13.81 9.40
CA ALA A 175 10.29 -14.59 10.41
C ALA A 175 9.93 -14.21 11.85
N LYS A 176 9.65 -12.92 12.10
CA LYS A 176 9.21 -12.46 13.43
C LYS A 176 7.80 -12.92 13.75
N VAL A 177 6.85 -12.67 12.86
CA VAL A 177 5.44 -13.04 13.11
C VAL A 177 5.25 -14.55 13.19
N ARG A 178 6.03 -15.34 12.44
CA ARG A 178 6.00 -16.82 12.51
C ARG A 178 6.45 -17.36 13.87
N LYS A 179 7.34 -16.66 14.59
CA LYS A 179 7.71 -17.03 15.96
C LYS A 179 6.58 -16.81 16.95
N ILE A 180 5.73 -15.82 16.68
CA ILE A 180 4.63 -15.39 17.56
C ILE A 180 3.36 -16.19 17.27
N PHE A 181 3.04 -16.38 15.99
CA PHE A 181 1.84 -17.07 15.50
C PHE A 181 2.21 -18.28 14.63
N PRO A 182 2.84 -19.34 15.19
CA PRO A 182 3.46 -20.43 14.42
C PRO A 182 2.47 -21.30 13.64
N LYS A 183 1.17 -21.21 13.93
CA LYS A 183 0.12 -21.96 13.23
C LYS A 183 -0.20 -21.38 11.85
N CYS A 184 0.07 -20.08 11.64
CA CYS A 184 -0.15 -19.42 10.37
C CYS A 184 1.10 -19.56 9.49
N LYS A 185 0.90 -19.83 8.20
CA LYS A 185 1.99 -19.95 7.23
C LYS A 185 2.62 -18.59 6.89
N HIS A 186 1.86 -17.51 7.06
CA HIS A 186 2.27 -16.15 6.70
C HIS A 186 2.63 -16.02 5.22
N ALA A 187 1.79 -16.61 4.35
CA ALA A 187 1.90 -16.63 2.91
C ALA A 187 1.81 -15.24 2.26
N LEU A 188 1.28 -14.23 2.95
CA LEU A 188 1.22 -12.85 2.46
C LEU A 188 2.61 -12.25 2.17
N PHE A 189 3.66 -12.77 2.83
CA PHE A 189 5.05 -12.32 2.61
C PHE A 189 5.78 -13.12 1.53
N ASP A 190 5.15 -14.14 0.96
CA ASP A 190 5.70 -14.96 -0.12
C ASP A 190 5.37 -14.35 -1.49
N VAL A 191 5.80 -13.09 -1.68
CA VAL A 191 5.47 -12.28 -2.87
C VAL A 191 6.39 -12.51 -4.07
N GLY A 192 7.48 -13.26 -3.88
CA GLY A 192 8.42 -13.67 -4.92
C GLY A 192 9.42 -14.68 -4.38
N GLU A 193 9.96 -15.52 -5.25
CA GLU A 193 10.97 -16.53 -4.90
C GLU A 193 12.34 -15.87 -4.70
N ASP A 194 12.76 -15.04 -5.67
CA ASP A 194 13.96 -14.22 -5.56
C ASP A 194 13.58 -12.76 -5.18
N MET A 195 13.57 -12.50 -3.88
CA MET A 195 13.29 -11.16 -3.36
C MET A 195 14.35 -10.13 -3.75
N LYS A 196 15.58 -10.53 -4.06
CA LYS A 196 16.64 -9.61 -4.48
C LYS A 196 16.38 -9.15 -5.91
N ALA A 197 16.12 -10.09 -6.82
CA ALA A 197 15.73 -9.78 -8.19
C ALA A 197 14.44 -8.95 -8.22
N LEU A 198 13.41 -9.35 -7.48
CA LEU A 198 12.13 -8.64 -7.43
C LEU A 198 12.29 -7.19 -6.95
N ARG A 199 13.16 -6.91 -5.97
CA ARG A 199 13.45 -5.53 -5.53
C ARG A 199 14.16 -4.73 -6.62
N ALA A 200 15.09 -5.34 -7.34
CA ALA A 200 15.79 -4.70 -8.44
C ALA A 200 14.81 -4.36 -9.57
N ASP A 201 13.93 -5.29 -9.94
CA ASP A 201 12.90 -5.09 -10.97
C ASP A 201 11.88 -4.03 -10.55
N PHE A 202 11.44 -4.05 -9.30
CA PHE A 202 10.56 -3.04 -8.75
C PHE A 202 11.18 -1.64 -8.85
N LYS A 203 12.43 -1.48 -8.38
CA LYS A 203 13.17 -0.22 -8.50
C LYS A 203 13.32 0.22 -9.96
N SER A 204 13.72 -0.71 -10.84
CA SER A 204 13.91 -0.47 -12.27
C SER A 204 12.62 -0.02 -12.96
N CYS A 205 11.47 -0.62 -12.61
CA CYS A 205 10.17 -0.25 -13.14
C CYS A 205 9.84 1.22 -12.85
N PHE A 206 9.94 1.66 -11.59
CA PHE A 206 9.63 3.04 -11.23
C PHE A 206 10.68 4.03 -11.73
N ASP A 207 11.97 3.68 -11.69
CA ASP A 207 12.98 4.54 -12.32
C ASP A 207 12.73 4.66 -13.84
N GLY A 208 12.37 3.57 -14.52
CA GLY A 208 12.00 3.56 -15.94
C GLY A 208 10.78 4.41 -16.26
N ILE A 209 9.74 4.40 -15.41
CA ILE A 209 8.60 5.30 -15.51
C ILE A 209 9.07 6.76 -15.41
N GLY A 210 9.94 7.08 -14.44
CA GLY A 210 10.45 8.44 -14.26
C GLY A 210 11.26 8.96 -15.45
N HIS A 211 11.99 8.09 -16.16
CA HIS A 211 12.71 8.47 -17.38
C HIS A 211 11.78 8.67 -18.57
N ALA A 212 10.76 7.81 -18.72
CA ALA A 212 9.83 7.87 -19.84
C ALA A 212 8.78 8.99 -19.72
N TYR A 213 8.41 9.35 -18.48
CA TYR A 213 7.36 10.33 -18.20
C TYR A 213 7.81 11.35 -17.13
N PRO A 214 8.80 12.21 -17.44
CA PRO A 214 9.38 13.14 -16.48
C PRO A 214 8.34 14.13 -15.91
N ASP A 215 7.34 14.52 -16.70
CA ASP A 215 6.30 15.48 -16.29
C ASP A 215 5.36 14.91 -15.21
N LEU A 216 5.26 13.58 -15.08
CA LEU A 216 4.43 12.92 -14.08
C LEU A 216 5.12 12.79 -12.72
N ARG A 217 6.39 13.16 -12.63
CA ARG A 217 7.23 12.99 -11.44
C ARG A 217 6.63 13.66 -10.20
N GLU A 218 6.10 14.87 -10.33
CA GLU A 218 5.48 15.58 -9.20
C GLU A 218 4.22 14.86 -8.72
N LYS A 219 3.33 14.49 -9.66
CA LYS A 219 2.07 13.78 -9.36
C LYS A 219 2.31 12.42 -8.68
N LEU A 220 3.34 11.68 -9.09
CA LEU A 220 3.65 10.36 -8.52
C LEU A 220 4.33 10.42 -7.15
N VAL A 221 4.99 11.53 -6.80
CA VAL A 221 5.68 11.70 -5.52
C VAL A 221 4.77 12.29 -4.43
N SER A 222 3.71 13.01 -4.83
CA SER A 222 2.82 13.78 -3.93
C SER A 222 1.77 12.95 -3.20
#